data_AF-A0A0J6FRT4-F1
#
_entry.id   AF-A0A0J6FRT4-F1
#
_cell.length_a   1.000
_cell.length_b   1.000
_cell.length_c   1.000
_cell.angle_alpha   90.00
_cell.angle_beta   90.00
_cell.angle_gamma   90.00
#
_symmetry.space_group_name_H-M   'P 1'
#
loop_
_entity.id
_entity.type
_entity.pdbx_description
1 polymer ?
#
loop_
_entity_poly.entity_id
_entity_poly.type
_entity_poly.pdbx_seq_one_letter_code
_entity_poly.pdbx_strand_id
1 'polypeptide(L)'
;MSATRMAHSQKYDSKAHYKRAKNKNNSALFLGIKTIFKAQYICFPVNMHFHSTTIGIALFAATANAQTELKEKIWGTVVFTTVGQGNPGLSDAELTPLGTRQLIHAGASVRNRYISPLPEGAVEFHQIDGIPPSNFTNGEIDVVVTSDQLTSASAQAFMQGLYPPTSLPRSDNASFPLSNFETLTAANPAVIELAGNVNCPLLNGVRLALLQNEDLDALQDGAEAFYRGLHARVLDGLIKPNKLHLLNARLIWEHLDYQYANNETARNLISAEELGRARYLASRMTSALNSQPFTMADRQYTRAVAGKTLAPAITRALESNVESRGTNKKMSLLFGDVSTMIAFASVAGVSGHQQEFQGMPNHGASMSIELFSRPSDNSTDYPEKATDLQVRFLIRNGTSTADADAGYVPYPLFASKVEIPYDEFISQMGSISMSTTQWCSFCGSEAEFCPPVADQKDNDNNDDHVNVDQKSYKQDQRRLQALMVVGAIIVFMMVVGGIIALVSYCLGWRKPKVDAGKDPERDVD
;
A
#
# COMPACT_ATOMS: atom_id res chain seq x y z
N MET A 1 -26.82 13.35 67.02
CA MET A 1 -26.97 11.88 67.17
C MET A 1 -26.35 11.25 65.93
N SER A 2 -25.03 11.07 65.84
CA SER A 2 -24.19 10.03 66.48
C SER A 2 -24.73 8.62 66.31
N ALA A 3 -24.15 7.83 65.38
CA ALA A 3 -23.50 6.56 65.69
C ALA A 3 -22.86 5.89 64.46
N THR A 4 -21.63 5.45 64.68
CA THR A 4 -20.60 4.84 63.83
C THR A 4 -20.75 3.31 63.71
N ARG A 5 -20.29 2.70 62.59
CA ARG A 5 -19.52 1.42 62.48
C ARG A 5 -19.28 1.09 60.98
N MET A 6 -18.07 1.21 60.44
CA MET A 6 -16.93 0.25 60.40
C MET A 6 -17.11 -1.02 59.52
N ALA A 7 -16.30 -1.03 58.44
CA ALA A 7 -15.46 -2.10 57.85
C ALA A 7 -16.10 -3.37 57.21
N HIS A 8 -15.83 -3.59 55.91
CA HIS A 8 -14.79 -4.53 55.46
C HIS A 8 -14.42 -4.41 53.96
N SER A 9 -13.12 -4.58 53.71
CA SER A 9 -12.41 -4.69 52.43
C SER A 9 -12.79 -5.94 51.61
N GLN A 10 -12.85 -5.81 50.28
CA GLN A 10 -12.35 -6.86 49.36
C GLN A 10 -12.01 -6.31 47.97
N LYS A 11 -10.70 -6.32 47.66
CA LYS A 11 -10.12 -6.21 46.31
C LYS A 11 -10.51 -7.43 45.48
N TYR A 12 -10.95 -7.22 44.24
CA TYR A 12 -10.92 -8.24 43.20
C TYR A 12 -9.75 -7.96 42.25
N ASP A 13 -8.75 -8.83 42.33
CA ASP A 13 -7.59 -8.93 41.42
C ASP A 13 -7.81 -10.23 40.63
N SER A 14 -7.80 -10.16 39.29
CA SER A 14 -7.95 -11.33 38.42
C SER A 14 -6.90 -11.28 37.31
N LYS A 15 -5.69 -11.69 37.67
CA LYS A 15 -4.71 -12.26 36.75
C LYS A 15 -5.12 -13.70 36.41
N ALA A 16 -5.38 -13.99 35.14
CA ALA A 16 -5.48 -15.36 34.63
C ALA A 16 -4.28 -15.67 33.73
N HIS A 17 -3.49 -16.64 34.19
CA HIS A 17 -2.34 -17.24 33.55
C HIS A 17 -2.72 -18.04 32.30
N TYR A 18 -1.97 -17.88 31.21
CA TYR A 18 -1.88 -18.89 30.16
C TYR A 18 -0.48 -19.54 30.20
N LYS A 19 -0.42 -20.79 30.65
CA LYS A 19 0.77 -21.65 30.65
C LYS A 19 0.34 -23.05 30.20
N ARG A 20 0.78 -23.49 29.01
CA ARG A 20 0.85 -24.89 28.56
C ARG A 20 1.53 -24.92 27.19
N ALA A 21 2.34 -25.88 26.80
CA ALA A 21 3.27 -26.78 27.47
C ALA A 21 4.18 -27.27 26.33
N LYS A 22 5.50 -27.21 26.52
CA LYS A 22 6.46 -27.90 25.66
C LYS A 22 6.28 -29.41 25.86
N ASN A 23 6.17 -30.16 24.78
CA ASN A 23 6.52 -31.57 24.80
C ASN A 23 7.46 -31.89 23.63
N LYS A 24 8.72 -32.19 23.97
CA LYS A 24 9.73 -32.82 23.14
C LYS A 24 9.80 -34.28 23.58
N ASN A 25 9.67 -35.21 22.64
CA ASN A 25 10.46 -36.44 22.48
C ASN A 25 9.65 -37.49 21.71
N ASN A 26 10.07 -37.80 20.49
CA ASN A 26 10.72 -39.08 20.23
C ASN A 26 11.35 -39.09 18.83
N SER A 27 12.60 -39.53 18.81
CA SER A 27 13.44 -39.71 17.64
C SER A 27 13.23 -41.09 17.00
N ALA A 28 13.34 -41.11 15.67
CA ALA A 28 13.94 -42.13 14.81
C ALA A 28 13.35 -43.57 14.78
N LEU A 29 12.87 -43.98 13.59
CA LEU A 29 13.43 -45.15 12.89
C LEU A 29 13.07 -45.15 11.38
N PHE A 30 14.13 -45.03 10.58
CA PHE A 30 14.48 -45.62 9.26
C PHE A 30 13.49 -46.35 8.33
N LEU A 31 13.87 -46.29 7.04
CA LEU A 31 13.42 -46.97 5.79
C LEU A 31 12.27 -46.24 5.06
N GLY A 32 12.43 -45.65 3.87
CA GLY A 32 13.21 -46.09 2.71
C GLY A 32 12.31 -46.92 1.79
N ILE A 33 11.72 -46.32 0.75
CA ILE A 33 11.41 -46.98 -0.53
C ILE A 33 11.22 -45.90 -1.60
N LYS A 34 11.84 -46.19 -2.73
CA LYS A 34 12.02 -45.40 -3.93
C LYS A 34 11.13 -46.02 -5.01
N THR A 35 10.47 -45.18 -5.79
CA THR A 35 10.23 -45.34 -7.24
C THR A 35 8.99 -46.11 -7.76
N ILE A 36 8.46 -45.54 -8.86
CA ILE A 36 7.78 -46.10 -10.06
C ILE A 36 6.24 -45.95 -10.13
N PHE A 37 5.81 -44.91 -10.84
CA PHE A 37 4.56 -44.90 -11.61
C PHE A 37 4.82 -45.65 -12.95
N LYS A 38 4.03 -46.67 -13.25
CA LYS A 38 3.91 -47.27 -14.59
C LYS A 38 2.44 -47.32 -14.99
N ALA A 39 2.14 -46.66 -16.10
CA ALA A 39 0.88 -46.76 -16.82
C ALA A 39 0.75 -48.13 -17.50
N GLN A 40 -0.46 -48.68 -17.57
CA GLN A 40 -0.74 -49.82 -18.44
C GLN A 40 -2.18 -49.78 -18.98
N TYR A 41 -2.25 -49.69 -20.30
CA TYR A 41 -3.43 -49.89 -21.14
C TYR A 41 -3.82 -51.37 -21.15
N ILE A 42 -5.12 -51.67 -21.16
CA ILE A 42 -5.66 -52.98 -21.55
C ILE A 42 -6.84 -52.75 -22.50
N CYS A 43 -6.84 -53.54 -23.58
CA CYS A 43 -7.74 -53.46 -24.73
C CYS A 43 -8.40 -54.84 -24.98
N PHE A 44 -9.65 -54.82 -25.48
CA PHE A 44 -10.46 -55.87 -26.14
C PHE A 44 -11.07 -57.03 -25.31
N PRO A 45 -12.17 -57.70 -25.77
CA PRO A 45 -12.79 -57.66 -27.10
C PRO A 45 -14.32 -57.47 -27.19
N VAL A 46 -14.74 -57.27 -28.44
CA VAL A 46 -16.09 -57.12 -29.00
C VAL A 46 -16.85 -58.45 -28.99
N ASN A 47 -18.14 -58.45 -28.65
CA ASN A 47 -19.10 -59.29 -29.35
C ASN A 47 -20.53 -58.73 -29.30
N MET A 48 -21.21 -58.87 -30.44
CA MET A 48 -22.36 -58.11 -30.90
C MET A 48 -23.64 -58.92 -30.71
N HIS A 49 -24.68 -58.35 -30.09
CA HIS A 49 -26.07 -58.78 -30.32
C HIS A 49 -27.04 -57.61 -30.24
N PHE A 50 -27.72 -57.39 -31.37
CA PHE A 50 -28.79 -56.44 -31.63
C PHE A 50 -30.08 -56.86 -30.93
N HIS A 51 -30.66 -56.00 -30.09
CA HIS A 51 -32.11 -55.97 -29.87
C HIS A 51 -32.57 -54.52 -29.71
N SER A 52 -33.55 -54.14 -30.54
CA SER A 52 -34.18 -52.83 -30.58
C SER A 52 -34.96 -52.55 -29.30
N THR A 53 -34.63 -51.45 -28.63
CA THR A 53 -35.51 -50.82 -27.63
C THR A 53 -35.61 -49.33 -27.91
N THR A 54 -36.82 -48.92 -28.23
CA THR A 54 -37.30 -47.56 -28.48
C THR A 54 -37.02 -46.67 -27.26
N ILE A 55 -36.18 -45.65 -27.42
CA ILE A 55 -35.96 -44.61 -26.39
C ILE A 55 -36.92 -43.46 -26.67
N GLY A 56 -37.92 -43.29 -25.81
CA GLY A 56 -38.76 -42.09 -25.76
C GLY A 56 -37.94 -40.92 -25.22
N ILE A 57 -37.77 -39.88 -26.05
CA ILE A 57 -37.16 -38.62 -25.64
C ILE A 57 -38.21 -37.83 -24.84
N ALA A 58 -38.05 -37.80 -23.52
CA ALA A 58 -38.77 -36.84 -22.68
C ALA A 58 -38.08 -35.47 -22.80
N LEU A 59 -38.72 -34.52 -23.50
CA LEU A 59 -38.35 -33.12 -23.45
C LEU A 59 -38.59 -32.58 -22.04
N PHE A 60 -37.53 -32.40 -21.26
CA PHE A 60 -37.54 -31.46 -20.15
C PHE A 60 -37.42 -30.06 -20.75
N ALA A 61 -38.55 -29.36 -20.88
CA ALA A 61 -38.55 -27.92 -21.08
C ALA A 61 -38.03 -27.27 -19.80
N ALA A 62 -36.74 -26.94 -19.76
CA ALA A 62 -36.21 -26.04 -18.76
C ALA A 62 -36.83 -24.66 -19.01
N THR A 63 -37.74 -24.23 -18.12
CA THR A 63 -38.15 -22.84 -18.04
C THR A 63 -36.94 -22.03 -17.61
N ALA A 64 -36.23 -21.45 -18.58
CA ALA A 64 -35.26 -20.41 -18.32
C ALA A 64 -36.04 -19.21 -17.76
N ASN A 65 -35.96 -18.98 -16.46
CA ASN A 65 -36.28 -17.68 -15.90
C ASN A 65 -35.30 -16.69 -16.52
N ALA A 66 -35.74 -15.91 -17.51
CA ALA A 66 -35.04 -14.69 -17.89
C ALA A 66 -35.05 -13.79 -16.65
N GLN A 67 -33.96 -13.77 -15.89
CA GLN A 67 -33.70 -12.66 -14.99
C GLN A 67 -33.48 -11.46 -15.91
N THR A 68 -34.38 -10.49 -15.87
CA THR A 68 -34.14 -9.18 -16.46
C THR A 68 -32.90 -8.62 -15.76
N GLU A 69 -31.72 -8.74 -16.38
CA GLU A 69 -30.52 -8.08 -15.87
C GLU A 69 -30.79 -6.58 -15.90
N LEU A 70 -30.94 -5.98 -14.71
CA LEU A 70 -31.09 -4.54 -14.58
C LEU A 70 -29.82 -3.89 -15.10
N LYS A 71 -29.94 -3.08 -16.14
CA LYS A 71 -28.82 -2.40 -16.78
C LYS A 71 -28.22 -1.40 -15.80
N GLU A 72 -26.96 -1.62 -15.45
CA GLU A 72 -26.20 -0.71 -14.60
C GLU A 72 -25.97 0.65 -15.28
N LYS A 73 -26.01 1.72 -14.49
CA LYS A 73 -25.67 3.08 -14.92
C LYS A 73 -24.68 3.72 -13.96
N ILE A 74 -23.55 4.17 -14.48
CA ILE A 74 -22.53 4.88 -13.72
C ILE A 74 -22.80 6.39 -13.82
N TRP A 75 -22.90 7.04 -12.67
CA TRP A 75 -23.22 8.46 -12.53
C TRP A 75 -22.00 9.32 -12.26
N GLY A 76 -21.00 8.73 -11.61
CA GLY A 76 -19.75 9.42 -11.32
C GLY A 76 -18.64 8.48 -10.88
N THR A 77 -17.41 8.97 -10.94
CA THR A 77 -16.25 8.22 -10.47
C THR A 77 -15.18 9.13 -9.85
N VAL A 78 -14.47 8.59 -8.86
CA VAL A 78 -13.21 9.16 -8.36
C VAL A 78 -12.10 8.20 -8.71
N VAL A 79 -11.10 8.66 -9.46
CA VAL A 79 -9.93 7.88 -9.84
C VAL A 79 -8.69 8.48 -9.23
N PHE A 80 -8.02 7.75 -8.35
CA PHE A 80 -6.70 8.10 -7.85
C PHE A 80 -5.64 7.32 -8.61
N THR A 81 -4.69 8.01 -9.24
CA THR A 81 -3.63 7.40 -10.05
C THR A 81 -2.26 7.73 -9.47
N THR A 82 -1.44 6.69 -9.31
CA THR A 82 -0.04 6.88 -8.91
C THR A 82 0.77 7.52 -10.03
N VAL A 83 1.70 8.40 -9.68
CA VAL A 83 2.62 9.03 -10.64
C VAL A 83 3.41 8.03 -11.48
N GLY A 84 3.89 8.51 -12.63
CA GLY A 84 4.75 7.73 -13.52
C GLY A 84 6.16 7.54 -12.96
N GLN A 85 6.96 6.72 -13.64
CA GLN A 85 8.38 6.67 -13.34
C GLN A 85 8.99 8.07 -13.53
N GLY A 86 9.56 8.62 -12.46
CA GLY A 86 10.37 9.84 -12.47
C GLY A 86 11.86 9.54 -12.33
N ASN A 87 12.71 10.55 -12.49
CA ASN A 87 14.11 10.44 -12.07
C ASN A 87 14.22 10.44 -10.53
N PRO A 88 14.86 9.43 -9.93
CA PRO A 88 14.82 9.27 -8.49
C PRO A 88 15.81 10.18 -7.76
N GLY A 89 15.49 10.49 -6.50
CA GLY A 89 16.41 11.17 -5.57
C GLY A 89 16.51 12.71 -5.70
N LEU A 90 15.73 13.32 -6.59
CA LEU A 90 15.65 14.78 -6.74
C LEU A 90 14.37 15.33 -6.11
N SER A 91 14.45 16.54 -5.53
CA SER A 91 13.28 17.27 -5.01
C SER A 91 12.31 17.64 -6.13
N ASP A 92 12.83 17.93 -7.32
CA ASP A 92 12.08 18.28 -8.52
C ASP A 92 12.22 17.16 -9.55
N ALA A 93 11.70 15.99 -9.19
CA ALA A 93 11.76 14.84 -10.07
C ALA A 93 11.01 15.13 -11.38
N GLU A 94 11.61 14.77 -12.51
CA GLU A 94 11.04 14.89 -13.84
C GLU A 94 10.49 13.54 -14.29
N LEU A 95 9.35 13.58 -14.97
CA LEU A 95 8.74 12.40 -15.57
C LEU A 95 9.62 11.86 -16.71
N THR A 96 9.92 10.56 -16.69
CA THR A 96 10.70 9.93 -17.76
C THR A 96 9.84 9.63 -18.98
N PRO A 97 10.43 9.38 -20.17
CA PRO A 97 9.67 8.90 -21.32
C PRO A 97 8.90 7.59 -21.05
N LEU A 98 9.43 6.71 -20.19
CA LEU A 98 8.70 5.51 -19.74
C LEU A 98 7.51 5.90 -18.85
N GLY A 99 7.72 6.82 -17.90
CA GLY A 99 6.66 7.41 -17.08
C GLY A 99 5.54 8.01 -17.91
N THR A 100 5.87 8.81 -18.93
CA THR A 100 4.90 9.39 -19.86
C THR A 100 4.03 8.32 -20.52
N ARG A 101 4.64 7.25 -21.05
CA ARG A 101 3.88 6.14 -21.65
C ARG A 101 2.98 5.44 -20.63
N GLN A 102 3.50 5.15 -19.43
CA GLN A 102 2.71 4.52 -18.36
C GLN A 102 1.42 5.30 -18.09
N LEU A 103 1.49 6.63 -18.07
CA LEU A 103 0.35 7.48 -17.74
C LEU A 103 -0.59 7.68 -18.92
N ILE A 104 -0.08 7.79 -20.16
CA ILE A 104 -0.92 7.75 -21.37
C ILE A 104 -1.74 6.46 -21.39
N HIS A 105 -1.14 5.30 -21.09
CA HIS A 105 -1.87 4.03 -21.04
C HIS A 105 -2.88 3.98 -19.89
N ALA A 106 -2.55 4.54 -18.72
CA ALA A 106 -3.50 4.65 -17.61
C ALA A 106 -4.72 5.50 -17.98
N GLY A 107 -4.49 6.67 -18.61
CA GLY A 107 -5.55 7.55 -19.11
C GLY A 107 -6.41 6.90 -20.18
N ALA A 108 -5.79 6.19 -21.13
CA ALA A 108 -6.51 5.43 -22.15
C ALA A 108 -7.38 4.32 -21.55
N SER A 109 -6.94 3.68 -20.45
CA SER A 109 -7.72 2.66 -19.75
C SER A 109 -8.96 3.26 -19.07
N VAL A 110 -8.84 4.46 -18.47
CA VAL A 110 -9.97 5.22 -17.92
C VAL A 110 -10.93 5.67 -19.01
N ARG A 111 -10.41 6.14 -20.15
CA ARG A 111 -11.21 6.48 -21.33
C ARG A 111 -12.02 5.28 -21.82
N ASN A 112 -11.37 4.13 -21.99
CA ASN A 112 -11.99 2.90 -22.49
C ASN A 112 -13.16 2.46 -21.60
N ARG A 113 -13.00 2.60 -20.29
CA ARG A 113 -14.05 2.23 -19.33
C ARG A 113 -15.21 3.21 -19.29
N TYR A 114 -14.93 4.52 -19.16
CA TYR A 114 -15.96 5.50 -18.78
C TYR A 114 -16.43 6.43 -19.89
N ILE A 115 -15.68 6.57 -20.99
CA ILE A 115 -15.92 7.61 -22.00
C ILE A 115 -16.22 6.98 -23.36
N SER A 116 -15.42 6.00 -23.78
CA SER A 116 -15.54 5.39 -25.10
C SER A 116 -16.89 4.68 -25.26
N PRO A 117 -17.54 4.80 -26.42
CA PRO A 117 -18.73 4.03 -26.71
C PRO A 117 -18.38 2.54 -26.73
N LEU A 118 -19.26 1.72 -26.16
CA LEU A 118 -19.05 0.28 -26.13
C LEU A 118 -19.15 -0.32 -27.54
N PRO A 119 -18.37 -1.37 -27.84
CA PRO A 119 -18.58 -2.18 -29.04
C PRO A 119 -20.01 -2.73 -29.11
N GLU A 120 -20.52 -2.87 -30.33
CA GLU A 120 -21.84 -3.46 -30.56
C GLU A 120 -21.91 -4.89 -29.99
N GLY A 121 -22.87 -5.15 -29.11
CA GLY A 121 -23.02 -6.45 -28.42
C GLY A 121 -22.32 -6.56 -27.05
N ALA A 122 -21.74 -5.49 -26.52
CA ALA A 122 -21.22 -5.48 -25.15
C ALA A 122 -22.34 -5.71 -24.12
N VAL A 123 -22.07 -6.59 -23.15
CA VAL A 123 -23.02 -6.98 -22.10
C VAL A 123 -22.89 -6.07 -20.87
N GLU A 124 -21.72 -5.49 -20.64
CA GLU A 124 -21.46 -4.61 -19.49
C GLU A 124 -21.34 -3.14 -19.91
N PHE A 125 -22.03 -2.25 -19.19
CA PHE A 125 -22.09 -0.82 -19.48
C PHE A 125 -21.39 0.00 -18.40
N HIS A 126 -20.14 0.40 -18.68
CA HIS A 126 -19.32 1.16 -17.73
C HIS A 126 -19.15 2.65 -18.11
N GLN A 127 -19.80 3.10 -19.18
CA GLN A 127 -19.74 4.51 -19.58
C GLN A 127 -20.46 5.40 -18.55
N ILE A 128 -19.87 6.54 -18.22
CA ILE A 128 -20.51 7.54 -17.38
C ILE A 128 -21.54 8.29 -18.21
N ASP A 129 -22.75 8.40 -17.68
CA ASP A 129 -23.85 9.01 -18.42
C ASP A 129 -23.58 10.49 -18.76
N GLY A 130 -23.76 10.82 -20.02
CA GLY A 130 -23.57 12.17 -20.56
C GLY A 130 -22.15 12.75 -20.41
N ILE A 131 -21.10 11.94 -20.21
CA ILE A 131 -19.73 12.47 -20.25
C ILE A 131 -19.31 12.75 -21.71
N PRO A 132 -18.76 13.93 -22.03
CA PRO A 132 -18.41 14.26 -23.41
C PRO A 132 -17.25 13.40 -23.93
N PRO A 133 -17.39 12.75 -25.10
CA PRO A 133 -16.39 11.81 -25.60
C PRO A 133 -15.13 12.48 -26.17
N SER A 134 -15.25 13.71 -26.67
CA SER A 134 -14.20 14.36 -27.47
C SER A 134 -13.65 15.65 -26.88
N ASN A 135 -14.38 16.28 -25.97
CA ASN A 135 -14.02 17.57 -25.38
C ASN A 135 -13.93 17.44 -23.87
N PHE A 136 -12.89 18.00 -23.28
CA PHE A 136 -12.80 18.16 -21.84
C PHE A 136 -13.67 19.35 -21.41
N THR A 137 -14.55 19.12 -20.42
CA THR A 137 -15.45 20.15 -19.89
C THR A 137 -15.10 20.42 -18.42
N ASN A 138 -14.63 21.63 -18.13
CA ASN A 138 -14.42 22.09 -16.75
C ASN A 138 -15.74 22.01 -15.96
N GLY A 139 -15.69 21.45 -14.76
CA GLY A 139 -16.87 21.26 -13.90
C GLY A 139 -17.52 19.89 -14.03
N GLU A 140 -17.41 19.21 -15.18
CA GLU A 140 -17.76 17.78 -15.30
C GLU A 140 -16.58 16.87 -14.91
N ILE A 141 -15.36 17.30 -15.25
CA ILE A 141 -14.12 16.59 -14.92
C ILE A 141 -13.22 17.51 -14.10
N ASP A 142 -12.82 17.05 -12.92
CA ASP A 142 -11.84 17.72 -12.09
C ASP A 142 -10.52 16.96 -12.11
N VAL A 143 -9.42 17.69 -12.18
CA VAL A 143 -8.07 17.14 -12.08
C VAL A 143 -7.36 17.82 -10.94
N VAL A 144 -6.96 17.05 -9.92
CA VAL A 144 -6.30 17.58 -8.72
C VAL A 144 -4.89 17.00 -8.62
N VAL A 145 -3.91 17.88 -8.51
CA VAL A 145 -2.48 17.55 -8.44
C VAL A 145 -1.80 18.33 -7.33
N THR A 146 -0.70 17.80 -6.80
CA THR A 146 0.25 18.60 -6.01
C THR A 146 1.12 19.45 -6.93
N SER A 147 1.68 20.54 -6.39
CA SER A 147 2.45 21.52 -7.18
C SER A 147 3.83 21.05 -7.66
N ASP A 148 4.23 19.80 -7.38
CA ASP A 148 5.49 19.24 -7.88
C ASP A 148 5.41 18.87 -9.36
N GLN A 149 6.56 18.94 -10.03
CA GLN A 149 6.68 18.73 -11.47
C GLN A 149 6.31 17.30 -11.88
N LEU A 150 6.70 16.28 -11.10
CA LEU A 150 6.43 14.89 -11.43
C LEU A 150 4.93 14.59 -11.46
N THR A 151 4.19 15.06 -10.46
CA THR A 151 2.74 14.85 -10.35
C THR A 151 2.00 15.62 -11.43
N SER A 152 2.35 16.88 -11.65
CA SER A 152 1.76 17.70 -12.72
C SER A 152 2.00 17.10 -14.12
N ALA A 153 3.24 16.69 -14.42
CA ALA A 153 3.58 16.05 -15.69
C ALA A 153 2.88 14.69 -15.86
N SER A 154 2.76 13.91 -14.78
CA SER A 154 2.03 12.63 -14.79
C SER A 154 0.56 12.84 -15.15
N ALA A 155 -0.09 13.86 -14.57
CA ALA A 155 -1.47 14.20 -14.90
C ALA A 155 -1.62 14.67 -16.36
N GLN A 156 -0.69 15.49 -16.87
CA GLN A 156 -0.72 15.91 -18.28
C GLN A 156 -0.62 14.71 -19.24
N ALA A 157 0.31 13.79 -18.97
CA ALA A 157 0.47 12.56 -19.76
C ALA A 157 -0.78 11.66 -19.68
N PHE A 158 -1.39 11.56 -18.49
CA PHE A 158 -2.65 10.85 -18.31
C PHE A 158 -3.78 11.46 -19.16
N MET A 159 -3.89 12.79 -19.15
CA MET A 159 -4.92 13.48 -19.92
C MET A 159 -4.76 13.31 -21.43
N GLN A 160 -3.54 13.13 -21.95
CA GLN A 160 -3.33 12.76 -23.35
C GLN A 160 -3.90 11.38 -23.70
N GLY A 161 -3.90 10.43 -22.75
CA GLY A 161 -4.58 9.15 -22.91
C GLY A 161 -6.10 9.26 -22.77
N LEU A 162 -6.57 10.11 -21.85
CA LEU A 162 -7.99 10.28 -21.56
C LEU A 162 -8.75 11.04 -22.67
N TYR A 163 -8.16 12.14 -23.14
CA TYR A 163 -8.65 13.00 -24.23
C TYR A 163 -7.54 13.19 -25.26
N PRO A 164 -7.33 12.18 -26.14
CA PRO A 164 -6.28 12.25 -27.14
C PRO A 164 -6.54 13.42 -28.12
N PRO A 165 -5.50 14.13 -28.56
CA PRO A 165 -5.65 15.25 -29.47
C PRO A 165 -6.24 14.80 -30.82
N THR A 166 -7.23 15.52 -31.32
CA THR A 166 -7.99 15.21 -32.55
C THR A 166 -7.25 15.59 -33.84
N SER A 167 -6.27 16.49 -33.76
CA SER A 167 -5.34 16.82 -34.83
C SER A 167 -3.92 16.62 -34.34
N LEU A 168 -3.23 15.60 -34.85
CA LEU A 168 -1.79 15.44 -34.64
C LEU A 168 -1.07 16.64 -35.25
N PRO A 169 -0.18 17.29 -34.49
CA PRO A 169 1.21 17.19 -34.80
C PRO A 169 1.73 16.06 -33.94
N ARG A 170 2.47 15.16 -34.57
CA ARG A 170 3.38 14.22 -33.91
C ARG A 170 4.51 15.02 -33.26
N SER A 171 4.18 15.88 -32.31
CA SER A 171 5.13 16.47 -31.38
C SER A 171 4.75 15.93 -30.02
N ASP A 172 5.75 15.47 -29.29
CA ASP A 172 5.63 15.04 -27.89
C ASP A 172 5.26 16.23 -26.95
N ASN A 173 4.77 17.35 -27.52
CA ASN A 173 4.54 18.65 -26.89
C ASN A 173 3.06 19.09 -26.91
N ALA A 174 2.12 18.25 -27.33
CA ALA A 174 0.70 18.51 -27.13
C ALA A 174 0.36 18.30 -25.63
N SER A 175 0.84 19.19 -24.77
CA SER A 175 0.58 19.13 -23.33
C SER A 175 -0.84 19.60 -23.03
N PHE A 176 -1.53 18.86 -22.16
CA PHE A 176 -2.82 19.31 -21.65
C PHE A 176 -2.61 20.56 -20.77
N PRO A 177 -3.38 21.66 -20.95
CA PRO A 177 -3.14 22.90 -20.22
C PRO A 177 -3.28 22.72 -18.71
N LEU A 178 -2.22 23.07 -17.94
CA LEU A 178 -2.24 23.00 -16.47
C LEU A 178 -3.28 23.93 -15.83
N SER A 179 -3.72 24.97 -16.55
CA SER A 179 -4.79 25.87 -16.09
C SER A 179 -6.13 25.17 -15.85
N ASN A 180 -6.29 23.95 -16.36
CA ASN A 180 -7.46 23.11 -16.15
C ASN A 180 -7.34 22.24 -14.90
N PHE A 181 -6.21 22.29 -14.19
CA PHE A 181 -5.96 21.46 -13.01
C PHE A 181 -6.05 22.31 -11.74
N GLU A 182 -6.68 21.77 -10.70
CA GLU A 182 -6.53 22.26 -9.34
C GLU A 182 -5.15 21.87 -8.82
N THR A 183 -4.27 22.86 -8.67
CA THR A 183 -2.90 22.65 -8.19
C THR A 183 -2.79 23.00 -6.71
N LEU A 184 -2.53 21.99 -5.89
CA LEU A 184 -2.38 22.11 -4.43
C LEU A 184 -0.93 22.44 -4.07
N THR A 185 -0.70 23.65 -3.57
CA THR A 185 0.61 24.07 -3.05
C THR A 185 0.79 23.62 -1.61
N ALA A 186 2.02 23.68 -1.09
CA ALA A 186 2.32 23.33 0.30
C ALA A 186 1.58 24.21 1.34
N ALA A 187 1.12 25.41 0.96
CA ALA A 187 0.35 26.29 1.81
C ALA A 187 -1.16 25.95 1.83
N ASN A 188 -1.64 25.17 0.85
CA ASN A 188 -3.04 24.76 0.79
C ASN A 188 -3.27 23.55 1.73
N PRO A 189 -4.17 23.62 2.71
CA PRO A 189 -4.45 22.51 3.62
C PRO A 189 -4.93 21.24 2.91
N ALA A 190 -5.55 21.34 1.72
CA ALA A 190 -5.99 20.19 0.94
C ALA A 190 -4.81 19.36 0.38
N VAL A 191 -3.57 19.88 0.39
CA VAL A 191 -2.39 19.13 -0.10
C VAL A 191 -2.21 17.79 0.62
N ILE A 192 -2.63 17.71 1.90
CA ILE A 192 -2.54 16.48 2.69
C ILE A 192 -3.49 15.39 2.18
N GLU A 193 -4.52 15.74 1.41
CA GLU A 193 -5.46 14.77 0.86
C GLU A 193 -4.78 13.88 -0.20
N LEU A 194 -3.79 14.41 -0.92
CA LEU A 194 -2.98 13.64 -1.87
C LEU A 194 -1.66 13.14 -1.28
N ALA A 195 -1.13 13.85 -0.28
CA ALA A 195 0.22 13.64 0.26
C ALA A 195 0.31 13.69 1.80
N GLY A 196 -0.66 13.12 2.52
CA GLY A 196 -0.75 13.21 3.99
C GLY A 196 0.40 12.55 4.78
N ASN A 197 1.29 11.82 4.11
CA ASN A 197 2.53 11.30 4.68
C ASN A 197 3.71 12.30 4.58
N VAL A 198 3.60 13.34 3.76
CA VAL A 198 4.61 14.40 3.59
C VAL A 198 4.41 15.47 4.65
N ASN A 199 5.50 16.10 5.12
CA ASN A 199 5.48 17.10 6.19
C ASN A 199 4.80 16.62 7.49
N CYS A 200 4.91 15.32 7.78
CA CYS A 200 4.43 14.71 9.02
C CYS A 200 5.61 14.20 9.89
N PRO A 201 6.22 15.04 10.74
CA PRO A 201 7.41 14.69 11.51
C PRO A 201 7.27 13.43 12.37
N LEU A 202 6.09 13.16 12.93
CA LEU A 202 5.83 11.95 13.72
C LEU A 202 6.19 10.66 12.95
N LEU A 203 5.92 10.62 11.64
CA LEU A 203 6.19 9.42 10.82
C LEU A 203 7.69 9.10 10.71
N ASN A 204 8.58 10.05 10.97
CA ASN A 204 10.03 9.76 11.05
C ASN A 204 10.34 8.85 12.25
N GLY A 205 9.67 9.06 13.39
CA GLY A 205 9.80 8.20 14.56
C GLY A 205 9.25 6.80 14.30
N VAL A 206 8.05 6.72 13.70
CA VAL A 206 7.41 5.44 13.31
C VAL A 206 8.31 4.65 12.35
N ARG A 207 8.90 5.34 11.37
CA ARG A 207 9.84 4.74 10.40
C ARG A 207 11.06 4.11 11.08
N LEU A 208 11.61 4.73 12.12
CA LEU A 208 12.73 4.16 12.86
C LEU A 208 12.29 3.00 13.76
N ALA A 209 11.11 3.09 14.37
CA ALA A 209 10.56 2.02 15.21
C ALA A 209 10.31 0.72 14.43
N LEU A 210 10.02 0.80 13.13
CA LEU A 210 9.90 -0.38 12.26
C LEU A 210 11.18 -1.21 12.15
N LEU A 211 12.36 -0.64 12.44
CA LEU A 211 13.59 -1.44 12.48
C LEU A 211 13.61 -2.48 13.62
N GLN A 212 12.75 -2.31 14.62
CA GLN A 212 12.63 -3.21 15.76
C GLN A 212 11.45 -4.19 15.59
N ASN A 213 10.81 -4.20 14.42
CA ASN A 213 9.68 -5.07 14.15
C ASN A 213 10.16 -6.45 13.70
N GLU A 214 9.77 -7.49 14.44
CA GLU A 214 10.17 -8.88 14.21
C GLU A 214 9.81 -9.42 12.82
N ASP A 215 8.70 -8.94 12.22
CA ASP A 215 8.28 -9.34 10.87
C ASP A 215 9.18 -8.73 9.77
N LEU A 216 9.94 -7.69 10.11
CA LEU A 216 10.89 -7.03 9.22
C LEU A 216 12.34 -7.48 9.47
N ASP A 217 12.64 -8.14 10.60
CA ASP A 217 14.00 -8.63 10.91
C ASP A 217 14.51 -9.57 9.82
N ALA A 218 13.69 -10.51 9.38
CA ALA A 218 14.03 -11.43 8.29
C ALA A 218 14.26 -10.71 6.94
N LEU A 219 13.69 -9.51 6.75
CA LEU A 219 13.95 -8.69 5.56
C LEU A 219 15.22 -7.85 5.70
N GLN A 220 15.61 -7.49 6.93
CA GLN A 220 16.87 -6.80 7.19
C GLN A 220 18.05 -7.75 6.95
N ASP A 221 17.88 -9.03 7.30
CA ASP A 221 18.87 -10.07 7.11
C ASP A 221 19.32 -10.16 5.64
N GLY A 222 20.57 -9.76 5.40
CA GLY A 222 21.19 -9.80 4.08
C GLY A 222 20.74 -8.71 3.10
N ALA A 223 19.79 -7.83 3.45
CA ALA A 223 19.41 -6.70 2.58
C ALA A 223 20.56 -5.70 2.39
N GLU A 224 21.28 -5.37 3.47
CA GLU A 224 22.44 -4.47 3.37
C GLU A 224 23.56 -5.06 2.51
N ALA A 225 23.90 -6.34 2.71
CA ALA A 225 24.91 -7.02 1.90
C ALA A 225 24.51 -7.05 0.41
N PHE A 226 23.23 -7.35 0.14
CA PHE A 226 22.66 -7.28 -1.21
C PHE A 226 22.79 -5.88 -1.82
N TYR A 227 22.40 -4.83 -1.09
CA TYR A 227 22.50 -3.46 -1.58
C TYR A 227 23.95 -2.98 -1.78
N ARG A 228 24.88 -3.39 -0.92
CA ARG A 228 26.32 -3.11 -1.09
C ARG A 228 26.88 -3.74 -2.37
N GLY A 229 26.47 -4.96 -2.68
CA GLY A 229 26.85 -5.64 -3.93
C GLY A 229 26.32 -4.96 -5.20
N LEU A 230 25.12 -4.36 -5.13
CA LEU A 230 24.57 -3.54 -6.22
C LEU A 230 25.24 -2.16 -6.30
N HIS A 231 25.50 -1.53 -5.15
CA HIS A 231 26.16 -0.23 -5.12
C HIS A 231 27.51 -0.23 -5.81
N ALA A 232 28.36 -1.22 -5.52
CA ALA A 232 29.69 -1.33 -6.12
C ALA A 232 29.68 -1.45 -7.66
N ARG A 233 28.54 -1.80 -8.28
CA ARG A 233 28.40 -1.98 -9.73
C ARG A 233 27.62 -0.87 -10.42
N VAL A 234 26.52 -0.41 -9.82
CA VAL A 234 25.52 0.42 -10.52
C VAL A 234 24.97 1.59 -9.72
N LEU A 235 25.18 1.68 -8.40
CA LEU A 235 24.66 2.79 -7.58
C LEU A 235 25.74 3.72 -7.02
N ASP A 236 27.02 3.49 -7.36
CA ASP A 236 28.10 4.39 -6.98
C ASP A 236 27.88 5.79 -7.60
N GLY A 237 28.11 6.82 -6.80
CA GLY A 237 27.78 8.21 -7.16
C GLY A 237 26.29 8.57 -7.18
N LEU A 238 25.37 7.60 -7.14
CA LEU A 238 23.92 7.82 -7.12
C LEU A 238 23.35 7.75 -5.70
N ILE A 239 23.76 6.75 -4.92
CA ILE A 239 23.29 6.53 -3.55
C ILE A 239 24.48 6.49 -2.61
N LYS A 240 24.47 7.29 -1.54
CA LYS A 240 25.54 7.27 -0.54
C LYS A 240 25.55 5.93 0.22
N PRO A 241 26.73 5.38 0.58
CA PRO A 241 26.82 4.09 1.29
C PRO A 241 26.02 4.00 2.60
N ASN A 242 25.86 5.11 3.33
CA ASN A 242 25.08 5.16 4.56
C ASN A 242 23.56 5.07 4.34
N LYS A 243 23.10 5.03 3.09
CA LYS A 243 21.70 4.83 2.71
C LYS A 243 21.38 3.38 2.31
N LEU A 244 22.36 2.48 2.28
CA LEU A 244 22.20 1.09 1.82
C LEU A 244 21.56 0.18 2.89
N HIS A 245 20.34 0.49 3.30
CA HIS A 245 19.61 -0.25 4.33
C HIS A 245 18.10 -0.33 4.03
N LEU A 246 17.40 -1.26 4.68
CA LEU A 246 16.00 -1.58 4.39
C LEU A 246 15.05 -0.36 4.43
N LEU A 247 15.24 0.59 5.34
CA LEU A 247 14.39 1.80 5.36
C LEU A 247 14.43 2.61 4.06
N ASN A 248 15.51 2.53 3.28
CA ASN A 248 15.62 3.20 1.98
C ASN A 248 15.33 2.24 0.81
N ALA A 249 14.73 1.09 1.05
CA ALA A 249 14.48 0.08 0.03
C ALA A 249 13.73 0.65 -1.18
N ARG A 250 12.73 1.53 -0.97
CA ARG A 250 12.03 2.21 -2.05
C ARG A 250 12.96 3.09 -2.89
N LEU A 251 13.71 4.00 -2.25
CA LEU A 251 14.69 4.86 -2.93
C LEU A 251 15.70 4.04 -3.74
N ILE A 252 16.21 2.95 -3.17
CA ILE A 252 17.18 2.07 -3.83
C ILE A 252 16.55 1.39 -5.04
N TRP A 253 15.33 0.84 -4.89
CA TRP A 253 14.61 0.22 -6.00
C TRP A 253 14.30 1.23 -7.11
N GLU A 254 13.85 2.44 -6.79
CA GLU A 254 13.56 3.47 -7.81
C GLU A 254 14.81 3.85 -8.62
N HIS A 255 15.99 3.92 -7.98
CA HIS A 255 17.26 4.09 -8.70
C HIS A 255 17.59 2.92 -9.60
N LEU A 256 17.42 1.68 -9.12
CA LEU A 256 17.68 0.48 -9.93
C LEU A 256 16.70 0.39 -11.11
N ASP A 257 15.42 0.65 -10.89
CA ASP A 257 14.37 0.64 -11.90
C ASP A 257 14.62 1.71 -12.97
N TYR A 258 14.98 2.93 -12.54
CA TYR A 258 15.38 4.01 -13.44
C TYR A 258 16.61 3.65 -14.27
N GLN A 259 17.68 3.14 -13.64
CA GLN A 259 18.91 2.75 -14.35
C GLN A 259 18.66 1.59 -15.30
N TYR A 260 17.87 0.59 -14.90
CA TYR A 260 17.50 -0.53 -15.75
C TYR A 260 16.71 -0.07 -16.99
N ALA A 261 15.78 0.87 -16.82
CA ALA A 261 14.97 1.38 -17.92
C ALA A 261 15.76 2.31 -18.86
N ASN A 262 16.59 3.20 -18.31
CA ASN A 262 17.13 4.35 -19.05
C ASN A 262 18.65 4.27 -19.36
N ASN A 263 19.37 3.28 -18.82
CA ASN A 263 20.81 3.14 -19.01
C ASN A 263 21.18 1.73 -19.47
N GLU A 264 21.58 1.61 -20.75
CA GLU A 264 21.91 0.32 -21.38
C GLU A 264 23.04 -0.43 -20.65
N THR A 265 24.07 0.30 -20.19
CA THR A 265 25.18 -0.29 -19.44
C THR A 265 24.70 -0.85 -18.12
N ALA A 266 23.92 -0.08 -17.36
CA ALA A 266 23.37 -0.54 -16.09
C ALA A 266 22.39 -1.71 -16.27
N ARG A 267 21.58 -1.71 -17.34
CA ARG A 267 20.67 -2.80 -17.68
C ARG A 267 21.39 -4.15 -17.84
N ASN A 268 22.60 -4.16 -18.39
CA ASN A 268 23.42 -5.37 -18.52
C ASN A 268 24.10 -5.81 -17.22
N LEU A 269 24.18 -4.91 -16.23
CA LEU A 269 24.82 -5.15 -14.93
C LEU A 269 23.82 -5.51 -13.82
N ILE A 270 22.53 -5.31 -14.04
CA ILE A 270 21.44 -5.62 -13.11
C ILE A 270 20.65 -6.80 -13.68
N SER A 271 20.67 -7.94 -12.99
CA SER A 271 19.84 -9.07 -13.36
C SER A 271 18.36 -8.82 -13.02
N ALA A 272 17.45 -9.48 -13.74
CA ALA A 272 16.02 -9.41 -13.45
C ALA A 272 15.69 -9.91 -12.02
N GLU A 273 16.43 -10.90 -11.51
CA GLU A 273 16.29 -11.40 -10.15
C GLU A 273 16.68 -10.34 -9.11
N GLU A 274 17.78 -9.62 -9.34
CA GLU A 274 18.20 -8.53 -8.44
C GLU A 274 17.19 -7.38 -8.44
N LEU A 275 16.70 -6.98 -9.62
CA LEU A 275 15.65 -5.95 -9.71
C LEU A 275 14.37 -6.41 -9.01
N GLY A 276 13.98 -7.68 -9.19
CA GLY A 276 12.83 -8.29 -8.51
C GLY A 276 12.99 -8.33 -7.00
N ARG A 277 14.17 -8.72 -6.49
CA ARG A 277 14.48 -8.71 -5.05
C ARG A 277 14.47 -7.30 -4.47
N ALA A 278 15.03 -6.32 -5.17
CA ALA A 278 14.97 -4.92 -4.77
C ALA A 278 13.51 -4.42 -4.69
N ARG A 279 12.69 -4.74 -5.70
CA ARG A 279 11.26 -4.41 -5.72
C ARG A 279 10.50 -5.07 -4.57
N TYR A 280 10.82 -6.33 -4.25
CA TYR A 280 10.21 -7.04 -3.12
C TYR A 280 10.51 -6.35 -1.79
N LEU A 281 11.78 -6.03 -1.51
CA LEU A 281 12.18 -5.33 -0.28
C LEU A 281 11.52 -3.94 -0.20
N ALA A 282 11.48 -3.21 -1.31
CA ALA A 282 10.81 -1.92 -1.40
C ALA A 282 9.30 -2.05 -1.14
N SER A 283 8.66 -3.06 -1.70
CA SER A 283 7.23 -3.32 -1.52
C SER A 283 6.88 -3.58 -0.07
N ARG A 284 7.62 -4.49 0.58
CA ARG A 284 7.40 -4.84 1.99
C ARG A 284 7.62 -3.64 2.90
N MET A 285 8.68 -2.86 2.69
CA MET A 285 8.96 -1.68 3.52
C MET A 285 7.91 -0.58 3.32
N THR A 286 7.54 -0.28 2.07
CA THR A 286 6.53 0.74 1.76
C THR A 286 5.16 0.33 2.28
N SER A 287 4.79 -0.94 2.16
CA SER A 287 3.55 -1.48 2.76
C SER A 287 3.59 -1.37 4.29
N ALA A 288 4.70 -1.74 4.92
CA ALA A 288 4.84 -1.66 6.38
C ALA A 288 4.73 -0.23 6.93
N LEU A 289 5.18 0.78 6.17
CA LEU A 289 5.08 2.20 6.54
C LEU A 289 3.67 2.77 6.35
N ASN A 290 2.92 2.22 5.41
CA ASN A 290 1.66 2.81 4.96
C ASN A 290 0.43 1.96 5.29
N SER A 291 0.57 0.80 5.94
CA SER A 291 -0.56 -0.05 6.34
C SER A 291 -0.82 -0.01 7.85
N GLN A 292 -2.01 -0.43 8.28
CA GLN A 292 -2.43 -0.58 9.69
C GLN A 292 -1.34 -1.27 10.57
N PRO A 293 -1.22 -0.94 11.88
CA PRO A 293 -2.26 -0.36 12.74
C PRO A 293 -2.27 1.17 12.75
N PHE A 294 -3.46 1.72 12.86
CA PHE A 294 -3.68 3.10 13.26
C PHE A 294 -4.45 3.08 14.57
N THR A 295 -3.88 3.68 15.62
CA THR A 295 -4.66 4.06 16.80
C THR A 295 -4.25 5.47 17.22
N MET A 296 -5.21 6.29 17.63
CA MET A 296 -4.87 7.61 18.20
C MET A 296 -4.22 7.50 19.59
N ALA A 297 -4.45 6.37 20.27
CA ALA A 297 -3.92 6.08 21.61
C ALA A 297 -2.43 5.70 21.58
N ASP A 298 -1.97 5.03 20.52
CA ASP A 298 -0.59 4.56 20.41
C ASP A 298 0.07 5.12 19.14
N ARG A 299 0.71 6.28 19.32
CA ARG A 299 1.44 7.00 18.27
C ARG A 299 2.60 6.21 17.69
N GLN A 300 3.13 5.21 18.41
CA GLN A 300 4.27 4.42 17.94
C GLN A 300 3.86 3.44 16.84
N TYR A 301 2.61 2.98 16.85
CA TYR A 301 2.11 2.06 15.83
C TYR A 301 1.37 2.76 14.70
N THR A 302 1.01 4.03 14.84
CA THR A 302 0.16 4.75 13.90
C THR A 302 0.76 4.93 12.50
N ARG A 303 0.11 4.31 11.51
CA ARG A 303 0.48 4.32 10.09
C ARG A 303 -0.74 4.62 9.22
N ALA A 304 -0.56 4.61 7.90
CA ALA A 304 -1.63 4.83 6.92
C ALA A 304 -2.31 6.22 6.97
N VAL A 305 -1.61 7.24 7.47
CA VAL A 305 -2.12 8.62 7.62
C VAL A 305 -2.63 9.18 6.29
N ALA A 306 -1.87 9.00 5.22
CA ALA A 306 -2.23 9.48 3.88
C ALA A 306 -3.56 8.90 3.37
N GLY A 307 -3.92 7.68 3.78
CA GLY A 307 -5.21 7.08 3.42
C GLY A 307 -6.38 7.75 4.13
N LYS A 308 -6.17 8.17 5.39
CA LYS A 308 -7.20 8.86 6.18
C LYS A 308 -7.44 10.28 5.71
N THR A 309 -6.40 10.96 5.24
CA THR A 309 -6.53 12.30 4.67
C THR A 309 -7.06 12.27 3.23
N LEU A 310 -6.85 11.19 2.48
CA LEU A 310 -7.48 11.00 1.17
C LEU A 310 -8.98 10.74 1.27
N ALA A 311 -9.44 10.06 2.32
CA ALA A 311 -10.85 9.70 2.49
C ALA A 311 -11.83 10.90 2.38
N PRO A 312 -11.58 12.06 3.03
CA PRO A 312 -12.35 13.29 2.81
C PRO A 312 -12.44 13.72 1.34
N ALA A 313 -11.36 13.68 0.57
CA ALA A 313 -11.39 14.11 -0.83
C ALA A 313 -12.30 13.22 -1.70
N ILE A 314 -12.22 11.90 -1.50
CA ILE A 314 -13.09 10.94 -2.18
C ILE A 314 -14.56 11.19 -1.81
N THR A 315 -14.83 11.39 -0.52
CA THR A 315 -16.18 11.63 0.00
C THR A 315 -16.77 12.90 -0.63
N ARG A 316 -16.04 14.02 -0.58
CA ARG A 316 -16.47 15.30 -1.15
C ARG A 316 -16.72 15.22 -2.66
N ALA A 317 -15.88 14.48 -3.39
CA ALA A 317 -16.05 14.32 -4.84
C ALA A 317 -17.37 13.59 -5.19
N LEU A 318 -17.70 12.51 -4.48
CA LEU A 318 -18.96 11.79 -4.69
C LEU A 318 -20.17 12.58 -4.21
N GLU A 319 -20.08 13.24 -3.05
CA GLU A 319 -21.15 14.12 -2.54
C GLU A 319 -21.47 15.22 -3.56
N SER A 320 -20.45 15.83 -4.16
CA SER A 320 -20.65 16.87 -5.18
C SER A 320 -21.34 16.33 -6.45
N ASN A 321 -21.08 15.09 -6.84
CA ASN A 321 -21.82 14.43 -7.93
C ASN A 321 -23.30 14.23 -7.56
N VAL A 322 -23.56 13.74 -6.35
CA VAL A 322 -24.92 13.51 -5.83
C VAL A 322 -25.71 14.82 -5.72
N GLU A 323 -25.11 15.87 -5.16
CA GLU A 323 -25.71 17.19 -5.02
C GLU A 323 -26.08 17.81 -6.37
N SER A 324 -25.23 17.61 -7.39
CA SER A 324 -25.49 18.08 -8.75
C SER A 324 -26.35 17.11 -9.57
N ARG A 325 -26.81 15.99 -8.99
CA ARG A 325 -27.56 14.93 -9.68
C ARG A 325 -26.86 14.46 -10.96
N GLY A 326 -25.54 14.32 -10.91
CA GLY A 326 -24.71 13.87 -12.04
C GLY A 326 -24.65 14.84 -13.22
N THR A 327 -25.11 16.09 -13.07
CA THR A 327 -24.96 17.13 -14.10
C THR A 327 -23.56 17.72 -14.12
N ASN A 328 -22.85 17.69 -12.99
CA ASN A 328 -21.47 18.11 -12.83
C ASN A 328 -20.70 17.03 -12.05
N LYS A 329 -19.37 17.20 -11.91
CA LYS A 329 -18.52 16.34 -11.08
C LYS A 329 -18.66 14.86 -11.41
N LYS A 330 -18.72 14.55 -12.71
CA LYS A 330 -18.85 13.21 -13.27
C LYS A 330 -17.58 12.40 -13.05
N MET A 331 -16.42 13.05 -13.09
CA MET A 331 -15.14 12.38 -12.91
C MET A 331 -14.17 13.26 -12.12
N SER A 332 -13.66 12.76 -11.00
CA SER A 332 -12.58 13.41 -10.25
C SER A 332 -11.30 12.60 -10.38
N LEU A 333 -10.26 13.20 -10.92
CA LEU A 333 -8.95 12.60 -11.18
C LEU A 333 -7.94 13.14 -10.18
N LEU A 334 -7.48 12.28 -9.29
CA LEU A 334 -6.54 12.61 -8.22
C LEU A 334 -5.19 11.96 -8.53
N PHE A 335 -4.09 12.70 -8.39
CA PHE A 335 -2.75 12.17 -8.66
C PHE A 335 -1.86 12.25 -7.43
N GLY A 336 -1.15 11.17 -7.12
CA GLY A 336 -0.27 11.15 -5.97
C GLY A 336 0.67 9.95 -5.90
N ASP A 337 1.25 9.74 -4.73
CA ASP A 337 2.25 8.71 -4.50
C ASP A 337 1.64 7.33 -4.20
N VAL A 338 2.40 6.27 -4.46
CA VAL A 338 2.04 4.89 -4.13
C VAL A 338 1.76 4.69 -2.63
N SER A 339 2.40 5.48 -1.76
CA SER A 339 2.16 5.44 -0.32
C SER A 339 0.71 5.78 0.03
N THR A 340 0.13 6.78 -0.64
CA THR A 340 -1.25 7.22 -0.42
C THR A 340 -2.25 6.15 -0.87
N MET A 341 -2.02 5.52 -2.02
CA MET A 341 -2.86 4.42 -2.52
C MET A 341 -2.83 3.21 -1.57
N ILE A 342 -1.64 2.78 -1.14
CA ILE A 342 -1.47 1.68 -0.18
C ILE A 342 -2.17 2.02 1.14
N ALA A 343 -1.96 3.24 1.64
CA ALA A 343 -2.57 3.69 2.88
C ALA A 343 -4.08 3.69 2.82
N PHE A 344 -4.66 4.20 1.73
CA PHE A 344 -6.11 4.17 1.52
C PHE A 344 -6.63 2.75 1.47
N ALA A 345 -6.04 1.86 0.66
CA ALA A 345 -6.45 0.46 0.57
C ALA A 345 -6.37 -0.26 1.94
N SER A 346 -5.42 0.14 2.80
CA SER A 346 -5.28 -0.38 4.15
C SER A 346 -6.38 0.11 5.10
N VAL A 347 -6.64 1.43 5.16
CA VAL A 347 -7.69 1.98 6.03
C VAL A 347 -9.10 1.65 5.55
N ALA A 348 -9.29 1.50 4.24
CA ALA A 348 -10.56 1.09 3.65
C ALA A 348 -10.79 -0.42 3.73
N GLY A 349 -9.92 -1.18 4.40
CA GLY A 349 -10.12 -2.61 4.65
C GLY A 349 -10.06 -3.51 3.41
N VAL A 350 -9.52 -3.01 2.29
CA VAL A 350 -9.40 -3.77 1.04
C VAL A 350 -8.26 -4.80 1.14
N SER A 351 -7.19 -4.42 1.84
CA SER A 351 -5.95 -5.20 1.98
C SER A 351 -6.04 -6.51 2.78
N GLY A 352 -7.23 -7.03 3.08
CA GLY A 352 -7.41 -8.20 3.96
C GLY A 352 -6.66 -9.42 3.47
N HIS A 353 -5.45 -9.69 3.99
CA HIS A 353 -4.51 -10.80 3.68
C HIS A 353 -4.24 -11.12 2.20
N GLN A 354 -4.90 -10.46 1.25
CA GLN A 354 -4.77 -10.70 -0.18
C GLN A 354 -3.37 -10.30 -0.65
N GLN A 355 -2.71 -11.22 -1.34
CA GLN A 355 -1.31 -11.10 -1.77
C GLN A 355 -1.13 -9.89 -2.70
N GLU A 356 -2.18 -9.55 -3.44
CA GLU A 356 -2.31 -8.43 -4.36
C GLU A 356 -2.08 -7.06 -3.69
N PHE A 357 -2.35 -6.95 -2.39
CA PHE A 357 -2.18 -5.73 -1.59
C PHE A 357 -0.90 -5.69 -0.75
N GLN A 358 -0.07 -6.74 -0.84
CA GLN A 358 1.22 -6.81 -0.14
C GLN A 358 2.38 -6.21 -0.98
N GLY A 359 2.13 -5.95 -2.26
CA GLY A 359 3.07 -5.35 -3.19
C GLY A 359 2.92 -3.82 -3.29
N MET A 360 3.97 -3.12 -3.74
CA MET A 360 3.78 -1.78 -4.29
C MET A 360 3.07 -1.88 -5.64
N PRO A 361 2.03 -1.06 -5.87
CA PRO A 361 1.51 -0.83 -7.21
C PRO A 361 2.58 -0.42 -8.22
N ASN A 362 2.36 -0.72 -9.51
CA ASN A 362 3.24 -0.18 -10.55
C ASN A 362 2.97 1.32 -10.76
N HIS A 363 3.92 1.99 -11.41
CA HIS A 363 3.71 3.36 -11.89
C HIS A 363 2.48 3.45 -12.81
N GLY A 364 1.68 4.50 -12.65
CA GLY A 364 0.41 4.64 -13.36
C GLY A 364 -0.66 3.62 -12.95
N ALA A 365 -0.53 2.95 -11.79
CA ALA A 365 -1.63 2.20 -11.20
C ALA A 365 -2.75 3.15 -10.78
N SER A 366 -3.99 2.69 -10.88
CA SER A 366 -5.18 3.48 -10.58
C SER A 366 -6.12 2.71 -9.66
N MET A 367 -6.69 3.41 -8.69
CA MET A 367 -7.86 2.95 -7.94
C MET A 367 -9.06 3.79 -8.38
N SER A 368 -10.21 3.14 -8.55
CA SER A 368 -11.46 3.77 -8.96
C SER A 368 -12.53 3.51 -7.92
N ILE A 369 -13.33 4.52 -7.62
CA ILE A 369 -14.54 4.42 -6.81
C ILE A 369 -15.68 4.90 -7.68
N GLU A 370 -16.60 4.01 -7.99
CA GLU A 370 -17.72 4.28 -8.90
C GLU A 370 -19.01 4.43 -8.12
N LEU A 371 -19.79 5.45 -8.48
CA LEU A 371 -21.15 5.69 -8.01
C LEU A 371 -22.13 5.29 -9.12
N PHE A 372 -23.00 4.32 -8.85
CA PHE A 372 -23.86 3.74 -9.88
C PHE A 372 -25.25 3.35 -9.32
N SER A 373 -26.19 3.04 -10.21
CA SER A 373 -27.50 2.47 -9.85
C SER A 373 -27.94 1.38 -10.84
N ARG A 374 -29.00 0.64 -10.47
CA ARG A 374 -29.64 -0.39 -11.31
C ARG A 374 -31.14 -0.12 -11.42
N PRO A 375 -31.56 0.83 -12.27
CA PRO A 375 -32.98 1.19 -12.40
C PRO A 375 -33.80 -0.01 -12.89
N SER A 376 -34.97 -0.23 -12.27
CA SER A 376 -35.87 -1.34 -12.60
C SER A 376 -36.62 -1.19 -13.93
N ASP A 377 -36.62 0.01 -14.51
CA ASP A 377 -37.47 0.45 -15.62
C ASP A 377 -36.67 0.99 -16.83
N ASN A 378 -35.37 0.72 -16.89
CA ASN A 378 -34.43 1.30 -17.85
C ASN A 378 -34.33 2.84 -17.84
N SER A 379 -34.90 3.52 -16.82
CA SER A 379 -34.87 4.98 -16.70
C SER A 379 -33.46 5.55 -16.85
N THR A 380 -33.32 6.61 -17.65
CA THR A 380 -32.09 7.40 -17.84
C THR A 380 -31.90 8.48 -16.78
N ASP A 381 -32.85 8.62 -15.87
CA ASP A 381 -32.81 9.71 -14.91
C ASP A 381 -31.94 9.37 -13.70
N TYR A 382 -31.25 10.39 -13.19
CA TYR A 382 -30.51 10.27 -11.94
C TYR A 382 -31.47 9.89 -10.80
N PRO A 383 -31.13 8.90 -9.96
CA PRO A 383 -32.04 8.42 -8.93
C PRO A 383 -32.54 9.52 -8.00
N GLU A 384 -33.84 9.53 -7.70
CA GLU A 384 -34.44 10.52 -6.79
C GLU A 384 -34.01 10.30 -5.34
N LYS A 385 -33.69 9.06 -4.97
CA LYS A 385 -33.28 8.69 -3.61
C LYS A 385 -31.85 8.21 -3.61
N ALA A 386 -31.07 8.71 -2.66
CA ALA A 386 -29.69 8.27 -2.45
C ALA A 386 -29.59 6.77 -2.10
N THR A 387 -30.66 6.16 -1.58
CA THR A 387 -30.73 4.72 -1.29
C THR A 387 -30.68 3.83 -2.53
N ASP A 388 -30.96 4.40 -3.70
CA ASP A 388 -30.92 3.69 -4.97
C ASP A 388 -29.51 3.75 -5.61
N LEU A 389 -28.58 4.49 -4.98
CA LEU A 389 -27.18 4.57 -5.35
C LEU A 389 -26.34 3.52 -4.60
N GLN A 390 -25.37 2.99 -5.32
CA GLN A 390 -24.40 2.02 -4.83
C GLN A 390 -22.99 2.52 -5.16
N VAL A 391 -22.02 2.03 -4.39
CA VAL A 391 -20.61 2.31 -4.58
C VAL A 391 -19.83 1.01 -4.73
N ARG A 392 -18.86 0.99 -5.64
CA ARG A 392 -17.88 -0.09 -5.74
C ARG A 392 -16.46 0.44 -5.92
N PHE A 393 -15.49 -0.30 -5.40
CA PHE A 393 -14.07 0.01 -5.48
C PHE A 393 -13.37 -0.94 -6.43
N LEU A 394 -12.50 -0.40 -7.30
CA LEU A 394 -11.75 -1.16 -8.27
C LEU A 394 -10.28 -0.76 -8.30
N ILE A 395 -9.42 -1.70 -8.68
CA ILE A 395 -7.99 -1.45 -8.87
C ILE A 395 -7.54 -1.90 -10.25
N ARG A 396 -6.67 -1.10 -10.84
CA ARG A 396 -5.79 -1.46 -11.95
C ARG A 396 -4.34 -1.28 -11.50
N ASN A 397 -3.62 -2.39 -11.37
CA ASN A 397 -2.26 -2.42 -10.82
C ASN A 397 -1.16 -1.93 -11.79
N GLY A 398 -1.52 -1.37 -12.95
CA GLY A 398 -0.57 -0.79 -13.92
C GLY A 398 0.32 -1.79 -14.68
N THR A 399 0.04 -3.10 -14.63
CA THR A 399 0.94 -4.19 -15.07
C THR A 399 1.15 -4.36 -16.57
N SER A 400 0.57 -3.53 -17.44
CA SER A 400 0.87 -3.63 -18.88
C SER A 400 0.73 -2.30 -19.60
N THR A 401 1.84 -1.78 -20.10
CA THR A 401 1.82 -0.80 -21.20
C THR A 401 1.39 -1.44 -22.53
N ALA A 402 1.26 -2.77 -22.58
CA ALA A 402 0.86 -3.53 -23.77
C ALA A 402 -0.61 -3.98 -23.74
N ASP A 403 -1.32 -3.81 -22.64
CA ASP A 403 -2.67 -4.34 -22.45
C ASP A 403 -3.59 -3.23 -21.90
N ALA A 404 -4.18 -2.49 -22.84
CA ALA A 404 -5.26 -1.55 -22.54
C ALA A 404 -6.55 -2.27 -22.08
N ASP A 405 -6.58 -3.60 -22.22
CA ASP A 405 -7.69 -4.47 -21.82
C ASP A 405 -7.47 -5.10 -20.42
N ALA A 406 -6.32 -4.84 -19.77
CA ALA A 406 -6.13 -5.14 -18.35
C ALA A 406 -7.11 -4.31 -17.51
N GLY A 407 -8.27 -4.92 -17.25
CA GLY A 407 -9.45 -4.27 -16.68
C GLY A 407 -9.31 -3.86 -15.22
N TYR A 408 -10.22 -2.99 -14.80
CA TYR A 408 -10.41 -2.65 -13.40
C TYR A 408 -11.04 -3.82 -12.66
N VAL A 409 -10.35 -4.34 -11.65
CA VAL A 409 -10.82 -5.48 -10.85
C VAL A 409 -11.51 -4.96 -9.60
N PRO A 410 -12.76 -5.36 -9.33
CA PRO A 410 -13.49 -4.89 -8.17
C PRO A 410 -13.07 -5.63 -6.89
N TYR A 411 -12.99 -4.90 -5.77
CA TYR A 411 -12.64 -5.47 -4.45
C TYR A 411 -13.61 -4.98 -3.36
N PRO A 412 -13.88 -5.80 -2.33
CA PRO A 412 -14.68 -5.37 -1.19
C PRO A 412 -14.06 -4.19 -0.45
N LEU A 413 -14.87 -3.18 -0.14
CA LEU A 413 -14.52 -2.14 0.83
C LEU A 413 -14.96 -2.58 2.24
N PHE A 414 -14.22 -2.12 3.24
CA PHE A 414 -14.51 -2.30 4.67
C PHE A 414 -14.73 -3.76 5.10
N ALA A 415 -14.04 -4.69 4.41
CA ALA A 415 -14.20 -6.14 4.57
C ALA A 415 -15.66 -6.63 4.47
N SER A 416 -16.49 -5.91 3.69
CA SER A 416 -17.91 -6.18 3.53
C SER A 416 -18.22 -6.86 2.19
N LYS A 417 -18.80 -6.12 1.23
CA LYS A 417 -19.18 -6.56 -0.10
C LYS A 417 -18.44 -5.72 -1.15
N VAL A 418 -18.38 -6.26 -2.36
CA VAL A 418 -17.84 -5.54 -3.54
C VAL A 418 -18.65 -4.28 -3.86
N GLU A 419 -19.94 -4.33 -3.59
CA GLU A 419 -20.88 -3.23 -3.81
C GLU A 419 -21.58 -2.94 -2.50
N ILE A 420 -21.61 -1.67 -2.12
CA ILE A 420 -22.25 -1.21 -0.89
C ILE A 420 -23.17 -0.01 -1.16
N PRO A 421 -24.25 0.16 -0.38
CA PRO A 421 -25.08 1.35 -0.44
C PRO A 421 -24.26 2.64 -0.26
N TYR A 422 -24.65 3.70 -0.98
CA TYR A 422 -23.95 4.98 -0.93
C TYR A 422 -23.91 5.59 0.49
N ASP A 423 -25.01 5.51 1.24
CA ASP A 423 -25.09 5.99 2.62
C ASP A 423 -24.18 5.20 3.57
N GLU A 424 -24.11 3.87 3.40
CA GLU A 424 -23.16 3.02 4.11
C GLU A 424 -21.71 3.42 3.78
N PHE A 425 -21.39 3.64 2.50
CA PHE A 425 -20.06 4.09 2.07
C PHE A 425 -19.68 5.42 2.74
N ILE A 426 -20.54 6.44 2.71
CA ILE A 426 -20.25 7.75 3.31
C ILE A 426 -20.03 7.62 4.83
N SER A 427 -20.86 6.85 5.51
CA SER A 427 -20.71 6.60 6.95
C SER A 427 -19.37 5.92 7.28
N GLN A 428 -18.99 4.89 6.52
CA GLN A 428 -17.74 4.17 6.74
C GLN A 428 -16.52 5.03 6.41
N MET A 429 -16.58 5.83 5.33
CA MET A 429 -15.54 6.80 4.97
C MET A 429 -15.34 7.85 6.07
N GLY A 430 -16.43 8.35 6.66
CA GLY A 430 -16.38 9.24 7.81
C GLY A 430 -15.60 8.65 8.99
N SER A 431 -15.77 7.35 9.28
CA SER A 431 -15.08 6.67 10.38
C SER A 431 -13.57 6.53 10.18
N ILE A 432 -13.11 6.46 8.93
CA ILE A 432 -11.69 6.35 8.61
C ILE A 432 -11.03 7.71 8.33
N SER A 433 -11.83 8.76 8.11
CA SER A 433 -11.36 10.08 7.75
C SER A 433 -10.48 10.74 8.82
N MET A 434 -9.60 11.65 8.38
CA MET A 434 -8.82 12.53 9.23
C MET A 434 -8.88 13.95 8.65
N SER A 435 -9.32 14.92 9.47
CA SER A 435 -9.36 16.32 9.09
C SER A 435 -7.97 16.97 9.12
N THR A 436 -7.80 18.13 8.48
CA THR A 436 -6.57 18.92 8.55
C THR A 436 -6.14 19.25 9.98
N THR A 437 -7.09 19.63 10.86
CA THR A 437 -6.78 19.93 12.26
C THR A 437 -6.30 18.70 13.02
N GLN A 438 -6.94 17.54 12.80
CA GLN A 438 -6.51 16.28 13.38
C GLN A 438 -5.13 15.89 12.87
N TRP A 439 -4.87 16.06 11.58
CA TRP A 439 -3.57 15.79 10.96
C TRP A 439 -2.46 16.68 11.53
N CYS A 440 -2.68 17.99 11.66
CA CYS A 440 -1.72 18.92 12.26
C CYS A 440 -1.35 18.50 13.69
N SER A 441 -2.36 18.21 14.52
CA SER A 441 -2.16 17.76 15.90
C SER A 441 -1.45 16.41 15.98
N PHE A 442 -1.85 15.47 15.14
CA PHE A 442 -1.28 14.14 15.08
C PHE A 442 0.19 14.16 14.64
N CYS A 443 0.48 14.85 13.54
CA CYS A 443 1.81 14.91 12.96
C CYS A 443 2.80 15.79 13.74
N GLY A 444 2.29 16.75 14.52
CA GLY A 444 3.12 17.83 15.06
C GLY A 444 3.78 18.63 13.93
N SER A 445 3.01 18.90 12.86
CA SER A 445 3.54 19.56 11.66
C SER A 445 3.68 21.07 11.87
N GLU A 446 4.71 21.65 11.24
CA GLU A 446 4.95 23.10 11.16
C GLU A 446 4.50 23.68 9.81
N ALA A 447 3.63 22.97 9.07
CA ALA A 447 3.06 23.48 7.83
C ALA A 447 2.32 24.81 8.07
N GLU A 448 2.35 25.72 7.10
CA GLU A 448 1.82 27.09 7.24
C GLU A 448 0.33 27.14 7.60
N PHE A 449 -0.45 26.17 7.11
CA PHE A 449 -1.88 26.05 7.41
C PHE A 449 -2.17 25.43 8.79
N CYS A 450 -1.17 24.92 9.50
CA CYS A 450 -1.35 24.40 10.84
C CYS A 450 -1.36 25.53 11.87
N PRO A 451 -2.25 25.49 12.87
CA PRO A 451 -2.23 26.46 13.95
C PRO A 451 -0.86 26.48 14.64
N PRO A 452 -0.33 27.66 15.01
CA PRO A 452 0.92 27.73 15.77
C PRO A 452 0.77 26.94 17.06
N VAL A 453 1.81 26.15 17.39
CA VAL A 453 1.88 25.48 18.70
C VAL A 453 1.87 26.58 19.75
N ALA A 454 0.76 26.79 20.44
CA ALA A 454 0.72 27.72 21.54
C ALA A 454 1.73 27.23 22.59
N ASP A 455 2.75 28.04 22.88
CA ASP A 455 3.48 27.90 24.13
C ASP A 455 2.43 28.05 25.24
N GLN A 456 2.05 26.95 25.88
CA GLN A 456 1.35 26.98 27.15
C GLN A 456 2.24 27.75 28.13
N LYS A 457 2.04 29.07 28.21
CA LYS A 457 2.28 29.79 29.45
C LYS A 457 1.24 29.24 30.43
N ASP A 458 1.71 28.42 31.36
CA ASP A 458 0.97 28.01 32.54
C ASP A 458 0.34 29.25 33.18
N ASN A 459 -0.94 29.47 32.90
CA ASN A 459 -1.81 30.27 33.75
C ASN A 459 -2.73 29.26 34.40
N ASP A 460 -2.34 28.81 35.60
CA ASP A 460 -3.23 28.16 36.55
C ASP A 460 -4.51 28.98 36.66
N ASN A 461 -5.63 28.40 36.21
CA ASN A 461 -6.94 28.56 36.81
C ASN A 461 -7.83 27.41 36.33
N ASN A 462 -8.29 26.61 37.30
CA ASN A 462 -9.26 25.52 37.22
C ASN A 462 -10.20 25.57 36.01
N ASP A 463 -10.18 24.52 35.20
CA ASP A 463 -11.38 23.79 34.79
C ASP A 463 -10.99 22.41 34.24
N ASP A 464 -11.77 21.39 34.63
CA ASP A 464 -11.56 19.97 34.32
C ASP A 464 -11.59 19.71 32.81
N HIS A 465 -10.42 19.57 32.19
CA HIS A 465 -10.27 18.94 30.87
C HIS A 465 -9.01 18.06 30.83
N VAL A 466 -9.18 16.84 30.32
CA VAL A 466 -8.18 15.78 30.23
C VAL A 466 -6.92 16.28 29.50
N ASN A 467 -5.84 16.43 30.26
CA ASN A 467 -4.57 16.96 29.80
C ASN A 467 -3.77 15.84 29.12
N VAL A 468 -3.52 15.94 27.81
CA VAL A 468 -2.60 15.05 27.08
C VAL A 468 -1.20 15.63 27.22
N ASP A 469 -0.36 14.96 28.01
CA ASP A 469 0.94 15.45 28.46
C ASP A 469 1.98 15.55 27.31
N GLN A 470 2.12 16.73 26.74
CA GLN A 470 3.02 17.03 25.61
C GLN A 470 4.50 17.15 26.02
N LYS A 471 4.80 17.18 27.33
CA LYS A 471 6.18 17.15 27.87
C LYS A 471 6.90 15.82 27.59
N SER A 472 6.15 14.73 27.37
CA SER A 472 6.74 13.43 27.01
C SER A 472 7.44 13.46 25.66
N TYR A 473 7.03 14.30 24.70
CA TYR A 473 7.58 14.28 23.34
C TYR A 473 9.06 14.71 23.25
N LYS A 474 9.43 15.83 23.91
CA LYS A 474 10.83 16.27 23.95
C LYS A 474 11.70 15.35 24.84
N GLN A 475 11.10 14.69 25.82
CA GLN A 475 11.80 13.78 26.72
C GLN A 475 11.99 12.38 26.12
N ASP A 476 11.03 11.87 25.34
CA ASP A 476 11.11 10.61 24.62
C ASP A 476 12.07 10.69 23.44
N GLN A 477 12.18 11.83 22.74
CA GLN A 477 13.26 12.04 21.76
C GLN A 477 14.66 11.96 22.40
N ARG A 478 14.84 12.51 23.60
CA ARG A 478 16.12 12.43 24.33
C ARG A 478 16.39 11.03 24.90
N ARG A 479 15.34 10.28 25.27
CA ARG A 479 15.43 8.88 25.73
C ARG A 479 15.69 7.90 24.58
N LEU A 480 15.14 8.13 23.39
CA LEU A 480 15.45 7.40 22.16
C LEU A 480 16.91 7.61 21.74
N GLN A 481 17.45 8.82 21.88
CA GLN A 481 18.88 9.08 21.66
C GLN A 481 19.79 8.38 22.69
N ALA A 482 19.35 8.19 23.93
CA ALA A 482 20.10 7.45 24.95
C ALA A 482 20.08 5.92 24.75
N LEU A 483 19.00 5.35 24.18
CA LEU A 483 18.91 3.93 23.83
C LEU A 483 19.81 3.54 22.64
N MET A 484 20.16 4.48 21.76
CA MET A 484 21.12 4.26 20.66
C MET A 484 22.53 3.90 21.15
N VAL A 485 22.94 4.42 22.32
CA VAL A 485 24.27 4.12 22.89
C VAL A 485 24.32 2.70 23.44
N VAL A 486 23.21 2.19 23.99
CA VAL A 486 23.17 0.83 24.58
C VAL A 486 23.14 -0.25 23.48
N GLY A 487 22.41 -0.03 22.39
CA GLY A 487 22.39 -0.95 21.24
C GLY A 487 23.74 -1.09 20.55
N ALA A 488 24.47 0.03 20.39
CA ALA A 488 25.82 0.02 19.83
C ALA A 488 26.82 -0.73 20.72
N ILE A 489 26.71 -0.62 22.05
CA ILE A 489 27.58 -1.34 23.00
C ILE A 489 27.36 -2.86 22.93
N ILE A 490 26.12 -3.32 22.80
CA ILE A 490 25.81 -4.76 22.74
C ILE A 490 26.33 -5.37 21.44
N VAL A 491 26.15 -4.70 20.30
CA VAL A 491 26.68 -5.17 19.00
C VAL A 491 28.21 -5.16 19.01
N PHE A 492 28.83 -4.11 19.56
CA PHE A 492 30.29 -4.03 19.68
C PHE A 492 30.86 -5.15 20.57
N MET A 493 30.21 -5.45 21.70
CA MET A 493 30.59 -6.56 22.59
C MET A 493 30.47 -7.92 21.90
N MET A 494 29.42 -8.16 21.10
CA MET A 494 29.27 -9.41 20.36
C MET A 494 30.32 -9.57 19.25
N VAL A 495 30.64 -8.50 18.52
CA VAL A 495 31.65 -8.51 17.46
C VAL A 495 33.05 -8.74 18.05
N VAL A 496 33.41 -8.04 19.13
CA VAL A 496 34.70 -8.21 19.81
C VAL A 496 34.80 -9.62 20.44
N GLY A 497 33.73 -10.10 21.08
CA GLY A 497 33.67 -11.45 21.64
C GLY A 497 33.81 -12.54 20.57
N GLY A 498 33.18 -12.38 19.40
CA GLY A 498 33.28 -13.29 18.27
C GLY A 498 34.70 -13.34 17.67
N ILE A 499 35.37 -12.18 17.58
CA ILE A 499 36.76 -12.11 17.09
C ILE A 499 37.72 -12.79 18.08
N ILE A 500 37.55 -12.59 19.39
CA ILE A 500 38.39 -13.23 20.42
C ILE A 500 38.21 -14.76 20.39
N ALA A 501 36.98 -15.24 20.22
CA ALA A 501 36.70 -16.67 20.12
C ALA A 501 37.34 -17.29 18.85
N LEU A 502 37.26 -16.60 17.70
CA LEU A 502 37.89 -17.02 16.45
C LEU A 502 39.42 -17.05 16.56
N VAL A 503 40.03 -16.04 17.16
CA VAL A 503 41.49 -16.00 17.38
C VAL A 503 41.94 -17.10 18.34
N SER A 504 41.17 -17.37 19.40
CA SER A 504 41.45 -18.45 20.36
C SER A 504 41.33 -19.84 19.73
N TYR A 505 40.40 -20.01 18.79
CA TYR A 505 40.23 -21.24 18.02
C TYR A 505 41.37 -21.43 17.01
N CYS A 506 41.81 -20.36 16.35
CA CYS A 506 42.91 -20.39 15.38
C CYS A 506 44.30 -20.56 16.03
N LEU A 507 44.49 -20.11 17.27
CA LEU A 507 45.79 -20.19 17.98
C LEU A 507 46.03 -21.52 18.72
N GLY A 508 45.09 -22.46 18.65
CA GLY A 508 45.35 -23.88 18.95
C GLY A 508 45.68 -24.17 20.42
N TRP A 509 44.74 -24.81 21.11
CA TRP A 509 45.02 -25.57 22.33
C TRP A 509 46.06 -26.67 22.06
N ARG A 510 47.34 -26.33 22.19
CA ARG A 510 48.39 -27.31 22.47
C ARG A 510 48.26 -27.72 23.94
N LYS A 511 47.71 -28.90 24.19
CA LYS A 511 47.86 -29.55 25.50
C LYS A 511 49.37 -29.77 25.74
N PRO A 512 49.94 -29.31 26.86
CA PRO A 512 51.30 -29.72 27.23
C PRO A 512 51.30 -31.23 27.51
N LYS A 513 52.30 -31.92 26.96
CA LYS A 513 52.61 -33.31 27.33
C LYS A 513 53.00 -33.32 28.81
N VAL A 514 52.36 -34.18 29.58
CA VAL A 514 52.78 -34.52 30.94
C VAL A 514 53.96 -35.48 30.81
N ASP A 515 55.16 -35.01 31.13
CA ASP A 515 56.31 -35.88 31.29
C ASP A 515 56.15 -36.67 32.59
N ALA A 516 56.28 -38.00 32.47
CA ALA A 516 56.29 -38.92 33.58
C ALA A 516 57.55 -38.68 34.43
N GLY A 517 57.36 -38.07 35.60
CA GLY A 517 58.39 -37.93 36.62
C GLY A 517 58.78 -39.30 37.19
N LYS A 518 60.07 -39.60 37.10
CA LYS A 518 60.76 -40.66 37.86
C LYS A 518 60.88 -40.24 39.32
N ASP A 519 60.44 -41.11 40.23
CA ASP A 519 61.10 -41.28 41.54
C ASP A 519 62.44 -42.02 41.30
N PRO A 520 63.52 -41.67 42.02
CA PRO A 520 63.69 -42.17 43.40
C PRO A 520 64.37 -41.19 44.39
N GLU A 521 63.79 -41.15 45.60
CA GLU A 521 64.38 -41.65 46.86
C GLU A 521 65.68 -41.05 47.46
N ARG A 522 65.57 -40.78 48.78
CA ARG A 522 66.59 -40.68 49.86
C ARG A 522 67.38 -39.36 49.97
N ASP A 523 67.59 -38.74 51.14
CA ASP A 523 67.78 -39.28 52.50
C ASP A 523 67.53 -38.21 53.62
N VAL A 524 67.06 -38.69 54.79
CA VAL A 524 67.49 -38.33 56.17
C VAL A 524 67.21 -36.92 56.73
N ASP A 525 66.20 -36.77 57.61
CA ASP A 525 66.31 -36.79 59.09
C ASP A 525 64.91 -36.75 59.75
#